data_AF-A0A9E5BS72-F1
#
_entry.id   AF-A0A9E5BS72-F1
#
_cell.length_a   1.000
_cell.length_b   1.000
_cell.length_c   1.000
_cell.angle_alpha   90.00
_cell.angle_beta   90.00
_cell.angle_gamma   90.00
#
_symmetry.space_group_name_H-M   'P 1'
#
loop_
_entity.id
_entity.type
_entity.pdbx_description
1 polymer ?
#
loop_
_entity_poly.entity_id
_entity_poly.type
_entity_poly.pdbx_seq_one_letter_code
_entity_poly.pdbx_strand_id
1 'polypeptide(L)'
;EIYDFDLDGCPDADELRNNPEQGGLRDPFNPWDRQDVDKDGFVNIPNDILPTAAQFGPVVNAAGASLDRSGVMFDGAGSWSKPGQDGVVNIVDDILGTAAQFGHTCTSRLP
;
A
#
# COMPACT_ATOMS: atom_id res chain seq x y z
N GLU A 1 -0.50 22.82 5.03
CA GLU A 1 0.19 21.62 5.56
C GLU A 1 -0.04 20.50 4.59
N ILE A 2 0.97 19.65 4.44
CA ILE A 2 0.83 18.40 3.71
C ILE A 2 0.26 17.43 4.77
N TYR A 3 -1.04 17.17 4.72
CA TYR A 3 -1.69 16.19 5.59
C TYR A 3 -1.57 14.81 4.93
N ASP A 4 -1.31 13.81 5.76
CA ASP A 4 -1.32 12.37 5.46
C ASP A 4 -2.10 11.76 6.62
N PHE A 5 -3.40 11.56 6.44
CA PHE A 5 -4.32 11.27 7.54
C PHE A 5 -4.24 9.82 8.01
N ASP A 6 -3.93 8.90 7.11
CA ASP A 6 -3.83 7.47 7.38
C ASP A 6 -2.38 6.96 7.58
N LEU A 7 -1.38 7.82 7.32
CA LEU A 7 0.04 7.59 7.54
C LEU A 7 0.64 6.51 6.63
N ASP A 8 0.10 6.35 5.43
CA ASP A 8 0.58 5.40 4.41
C ASP A 8 1.81 5.90 3.62
N GLY A 9 2.24 7.13 3.90
CA GLY A 9 3.40 7.76 3.28
C GLY A 9 3.07 8.53 2.00
N CYS A 10 1.79 8.72 1.68
CA CYS A 10 1.33 9.61 0.64
C CYS A 10 0.41 10.70 1.19
N PRO A 11 0.65 11.98 0.87
CA PRO A 11 -0.25 13.03 1.35
C PRO A 11 -1.62 12.97 0.70
N ASP A 12 -2.67 13.28 1.46
CA ASP A 12 -4.08 13.31 1.03
C ASP A 12 -4.27 14.09 -0.29
N ALA A 13 -3.50 15.18 -0.48
CA ALA A 13 -3.57 16.03 -1.66
C ALA A 13 -2.94 15.41 -2.92
N ASP A 14 -2.03 14.46 -2.78
CA ASP A 14 -1.49 13.64 -3.88
C ASP A 14 -2.43 12.47 -4.18
N GLU A 15 -3.05 11.91 -3.14
CA GLU A 15 -4.02 10.81 -3.23
C GLU A 15 -5.31 11.13 -3.96
N LEU A 16 -5.78 12.37 -3.79
CA LEU A 16 -6.96 12.87 -4.49
C LEU A 16 -6.69 13.27 -5.96
N ARG A 17 -5.46 13.09 -6.48
CA ARG A 17 -5.14 13.38 -7.88
C ARG A 17 -5.60 12.26 -8.80
N ASN A 18 -5.54 12.52 -10.11
CA ASN A 18 -6.01 11.59 -11.13
C ASN A 18 -4.93 10.62 -11.64
N ASN A 19 -3.69 10.69 -11.12
CA ASN A 19 -2.58 9.85 -11.59
C ASN A 19 -2.20 8.78 -10.56
N PRO A 20 -2.63 7.52 -10.74
CA PRO A 20 -2.35 6.45 -9.78
C PRO A 20 -0.85 6.11 -9.64
N GLU A 21 -0.05 6.34 -10.69
CA GLU A 21 1.42 6.14 -10.63
C GLU A 21 2.14 7.18 -9.75
N GLN A 22 1.44 8.26 -9.38
CA GLN A 22 1.96 9.34 -8.54
C GLN A 22 1.15 9.51 -7.25
N GLY A 23 0.56 8.41 -6.78
CA GLY A 23 -0.22 8.40 -5.54
C GLY A 23 -1.70 8.70 -5.74
N GLY A 24 -2.16 9.15 -6.91
CA GLY A 24 -3.57 9.53 -7.11
C GLY A 24 -4.57 8.38 -7.13
N LEU A 25 -5.86 8.72 -7.12
CA LEU A 25 -7.00 7.79 -7.12
C LEU A 25 -6.97 6.83 -5.93
N ARG A 26 -6.52 7.34 -4.79
CA ARG A 26 -6.44 6.68 -3.48
C ARG A 26 -7.47 7.26 -2.52
N ASP A 27 -7.71 6.55 -1.42
CA ASP A 27 -8.57 7.00 -0.33
C ASP A 27 -7.69 7.54 0.80
N PRO A 28 -7.72 8.87 1.08
CA PRO A 28 -6.87 9.49 2.11
C PRO A 28 -7.09 9.03 3.55
N PHE A 29 -8.03 8.13 3.77
CA PHE A 29 -8.34 7.56 5.07
C PHE A 29 -8.09 6.05 5.11
N ASN A 30 -7.52 5.47 4.04
CA ASN A 30 -7.28 4.05 3.91
C ASN A 30 -5.78 3.70 3.89
N PRO A 31 -5.19 3.35 5.05
CA PRO A 31 -3.75 3.11 5.17
C PRO A 31 -3.26 1.87 4.40
N TRP A 32 -4.19 1.11 3.84
CA TRP A 32 -3.94 -0.15 3.17
C TRP A 32 -3.81 0.00 1.66
N ASP A 33 -4.13 1.15 1.08
CA ASP A 33 -4.18 1.25 -0.38
C ASP A 33 -2.80 1.45 -1.03
N ARG A 34 -1.81 2.01 -0.32
CA ARG A 34 -0.43 2.17 -0.81
C ARG A 34 0.57 1.29 -0.06
N GLN A 35 1.22 0.39 -0.78
CA GLN A 35 2.12 -0.60 -0.17
C GLN A 35 3.60 -0.24 -0.38
N ASP A 36 4.02 0.81 0.32
CA ASP A 36 5.39 1.30 0.45
C ASP A 36 5.92 0.93 1.85
N VAL A 37 6.67 -0.17 1.91
CA VAL A 37 7.03 -0.89 3.13
C VAL A 37 8.12 -0.16 3.91
N ASP A 38 9.13 0.35 3.22
CA ASP A 38 10.18 1.16 3.84
C ASP A 38 9.80 2.64 3.94
N LYS A 39 8.61 2.97 3.43
CA LYS A 39 8.03 4.32 3.36
C LYS A 39 8.95 5.25 2.59
N ASP A 40 9.64 4.77 1.56
CA ASP A 40 10.63 5.57 0.85
C ASP A 40 10.02 6.58 -0.17
N GLY A 41 8.71 6.51 -0.39
CA GLY A 41 7.99 7.26 -1.40
C GLY A 41 7.98 6.57 -2.77
N PHE A 42 8.52 5.36 -2.90
CA PHE A 42 8.73 4.67 -4.17
C PHE A 42 8.59 3.14 -4.07
N VAL A 43 7.51 2.59 -4.63
CA VAL A 43 7.27 1.15 -4.59
C VAL A 43 8.18 0.41 -5.58
N ASN A 44 9.02 -0.48 -5.06
CA ASN A 44 10.06 -1.18 -5.79
C ASN A 44 10.24 -2.66 -5.38
N ILE A 45 11.07 -3.39 -6.13
CA ILE A 45 11.26 -4.82 -5.90
C ILE A 45 12.01 -5.10 -4.58
N PRO A 46 13.20 -4.52 -4.34
CA PRO A 46 13.99 -4.89 -3.16
C PRO A 46 13.37 -4.49 -1.83
N ASN A 47 12.65 -3.36 -1.77
CA ASN A 47 12.22 -2.76 -0.52
C ASN A 47 10.75 -3.04 -0.19
N ASP A 48 9.91 -3.34 -1.19
CA ASP A 48 8.46 -3.49 -0.96
C ASP A 48 7.96 -4.87 -1.33
N ILE A 49 8.22 -5.29 -2.57
CA ILE A 49 7.66 -6.54 -3.11
C ILE A 49 8.33 -7.75 -2.44
N LEU A 50 9.66 -7.79 -2.36
CA LEU A 50 10.37 -8.90 -1.75
C LEU A 50 10.11 -9.01 -0.23
N PRO A 51 10.08 -7.91 0.55
CA PRO A 51 9.73 -7.98 1.97
C PRO A 51 8.28 -8.42 2.21
N THR A 52 7.33 -8.03 1.35
CA THR A 52 5.95 -8.56 1.38
C THR A 52 5.96 -10.07 1.13
N ALA A 53 6.66 -10.52 0.07
CA ALA A 53 6.76 -11.95 -0.24
C ALA A 53 7.46 -12.76 0.86
N ALA A 54 8.38 -12.16 1.61
CA ALA A 54 9.06 -12.81 2.72
C ALA A 54 8.14 -13.12 3.92
N GLN A 55 6.97 -12.47 4.01
CA GLN A 55 5.96 -12.75 5.04
C GLN A 55 4.88 -13.75 4.60
N PHE A 56 4.97 -14.33 3.41
CA PHE A 56 3.97 -15.25 2.87
C PHE A 56 3.56 -16.34 3.87
N GLY A 57 2.25 -16.48 4.06
CA GLY A 57 1.63 -17.45 4.98
C GLY A 57 0.87 -16.78 6.12
N PRO A 58 0.49 -17.55 7.16
CA PRO A 58 -0.24 -17.03 8.30
C PRO A 58 0.52 -15.90 9.00
N VAL A 59 -0.20 -14.85 9.38
CA VAL A 59 0.36 -13.75 10.17
C VAL A 59 0.67 -14.25 11.58
N VAL A 60 1.96 -14.29 11.92
CA VAL A 60 2.45 -14.75 13.23
C VAL A 60 3.22 -13.68 14.01
N ASN A 61 3.43 -12.51 13.41
CA ASN A 61 4.19 -11.41 14.00
C ASN A 61 3.68 -10.05 13.46
N ALA A 62 4.16 -8.97 14.06
CA ALA A 62 3.77 -7.61 13.67
C ALA A 62 4.20 -7.22 12.24
N ALA A 63 5.31 -7.77 11.73
CA ALA A 63 5.78 -7.49 10.39
C ALA A 63 4.83 -8.10 9.33
N GLY A 64 4.39 -9.35 9.53
CA GLY A 64 3.35 -9.97 8.72
C GLY A 64 2.04 -9.19 8.79
N ALA A 65 1.62 -8.77 9.99
CA ALA A 65 0.40 -7.98 10.15
C ALA A 65 0.44 -6.66 9.37
N SER A 66 1.57 -5.95 9.33
CA SER A 66 1.70 -4.72 8.55
C SER A 66 1.66 -4.91 7.03
N LEU A 67 1.88 -6.14 6.55
CA LEU A 67 1.93 -6.49 5.12
C LEU A 67 0.74 -7.32 4.64
N ASP A 68 -0.14 -7.70 5.56
CA ASP A 68 -1.42 -8.35 5.30
C ASP A 68 -2.47 -7.28 4.97
N ARG A 69 -2.82 -7.21 3.69
CA ARG A 69 -3.71 -6.23 3.07
C ARG A 69 -4.73 -6.94 2.18
N SER A 70 -5.23 -8.09 2.65
CA SER A 70 -5.92 -9.06 1.80
C SER A 70 -7.44 -9.05 1.87
N GLY A 71 -8.08 -8.14 2.61
CA GLY A 71 -9.53 -8.21 2.76
C GLY A 71 -10.31 -7.98 1.45
N VAL A 72 -11.57 -8.42 1.43
CA VAL A 72 -12.44 -8.37 0.24
C VAL A 72 -12.69 -6.93 -0.20
N MET A 73 -12.24 -6.58 -1.41
CA MET A 73 -12.40 -5.27 -2.05
C MET A 73 -13.80 -4.69 -1.85
N PHE A 74 -13.88 -3.39 -1.54
CA PHE A 74 -15.09 -2.61 -1.78
C PHE A 74 -15.09 -2.20 -3.26
N ASP A 75 -16.08 -2.68 -4.01
CA ASP A 75 -16.24 -2.36 -5.43
C ASP A 75 -16.20 -0.84 -5.69
N GLY A 76 -15.21 -0.35 -6.43
CA GLY A 76 -15.22 1.02 -6.99
C GLY A 76 -13.89 1.78 -6.99
N ALA A 77 -12.97 1.46 -6.09
CA ALA A 77 -11.60 2.01 -6.09
C ALA A 77 -10.65 1.04 -6.84
N GLY A 78 -9.51 1.52 -7.36
CA GLY A 78 -8.60 0.70 -8.18
C GLY A 78 -8.11 -0.58 -7.48
N SER A 79 -7.41 -1.47 -8.20
CA SER A 79 -6.93 -2.76 -7.66
C SER A 79 -5.97 -2.66 -6.47
N TRP A 80 -5.59 -1.44 -6.08
CA TRP A 80 -4.78 -1.11 -4.92
C TRP A 80 -5.62 -0.83 -3.66
N SER A 81 -6.93 -0.57 -3.74
CA SER A 81 -7.75 -0.24 -2.57
C SER A 81 -8.13 -1.48 -1.75
N LYS A 82 -7.41 -1.71 -0.66
CA LYS A 82 -7.59 -2.88 0.20
C LYS A 82 -8.31 -2.50 1.50
N PRO A 83 -9.20 -3.34 2.06
CA PRO A 83 -9.95 -3.03 3.28
C PRO A 83 -9.22 -3.41 4.59
N GLY A 84 -7.99 -3.94 4.51
CA GLY A 84 -7.15 -4.31 5.65
C GLY A 84 -6.80 -5.80 5.75
N GLN A 85 -6.39 -6.22 6.95
CA GLN A 85 -5.84 -7.55 7.26
C GLN A 85 -6.89 -8.67 7.26
N ASP A 86 -6.56 -9.85 6.71
CA ASP A 86 -7.38 -11.07 6.77
C ASP A 86 -6.76 -12.22 7.59
N GLY A 87 -5.54 -12.03 8.10
CA GLY A 87 -4.75 -12.98 8.87
C GLY A 87 -3.74 -13.77 8.06
N VAL A 88 -3.62 -13.56 6.75
CA VAL A 88 -2.72 -14.30 5.85
C VAL A 88 -2.11 -13.38 4.80
N VAL A 89 -0.78 -13.31 4.76
CA VAL A 89 -0.08 -12.73 3.59
C VAL A 89 -0.13 -13.74 2.45
N ASN A 90 -0.87 -13.42 1.39
CA ASN A 90 -1.14 -14.30 0.27
C ASN A 90 -0.56 -13.76 -1.06
N ILE A 91 -0.55 -14.61 -2.08
CA ILE A 91 0.06 -14.25 -3.38
C ILE A 91 -0.75 -13.20 -4.12
N VAL A 92 -2.08 -13.35 -4.16
CA VAL A 92 -2.94 -12.58 -5.06
C VAL A 92 -3.14 -11.17 -4.52
N ASP A 93 -3.45 -11.04 -3.23
CA ASP A 93 -3.85 -9.76 -2.67
C ASP A 93 -2.67 -8.93 -2.21
N ASP A 94 -1.67 -9.55 -1.59
CA ASP A 94 -0.55 -8.84 -0.96
C ASP A 94 0.63 -8.76 -1.91
N ILE A 95 1.16 -9.90 -2.35
CA ILE A 95 2.40 -9.92 -3.14
C ILE A 95 2.17 -9.32 -4.53
N LEU A 96 1.14 -9.79 -5.24
CA LEU A 96 0.78 -9.24 -6.55
C LEU A 96 0.08 -7.88 -6.42
N GLY A 97 -0.56 -7.59 -5.29
CA GLY A 97 -1.09 -6.25 -4.98
C GLY A 97 0.02 -5.21 -4.87
N THR A 98 1.07 -5.48 -4.09
CA THR A 98 2.28 -4.63 -4.03
C THR A 98 2.95 -4.55 -5.40
N ALA A 99 3.10 -5.68 -6.11
CA ALA A 99 3.73 -5.70 -7.42
C ALA A 99 2.98 -4.91 -8.49
N ALA A 100 1.64 -4.82 -8.40
CA ALA A 100 0.82 -3.98 -9.27
C ALA A 100 1.09 -2.48 -9.08
N GLN A 101 1.72 -2.11 -7.96
CA GLN A 101 2.12 -0.72 -7.68
C GLN A 101 3.59 -0.46 -8.01
N PHE A 102 4.31 -1.41 -8.61
CA PHE A 102 5.72 -1.21 -8.97
C PHE A 102 5.94 0.06 -9.79
N GLY A 103 6.85 0.92 -9.33
CA GLY A 103 7.14 2.21 -9.94
C GLY A 103 6.21 3.35 -9.51
N HIS A 104 5.19 3.08 -8.71
CA HIS A 104 4.35 4.13 -8.13
C HIS A 104 5.17 4.98 -7.17
N THR A 105 4.97 6.28 -7.25
CA THR A 105 5.69 7.29 -6.47
C THR A 105 4.70 8.09 -5.63
N CYS A 106 5.15 8.61 -4.49
CA CYS A 106 4.46 9.70 -3.81
C CYS A 106 5.53 10.65 -3.24
N THR A 107 5.76 11.74 -3.98
CA THR A 107 6.99 12.55 -3.85
C THR A 107 6.85 13.76 -2.94
N SER A 108 5.66 14.07 -2.43
CA SER A 108 5.48 15.20 -1.51
C SER A 108 5.70 14.83 -0.04
N ARG A 109 6.65 13.93 0.25
CA ARG A 109 7.06 13.60 1.61
C ARG A 109 7.30 14.86 2.44
N LEU A 110 6.66 14.94 3.61
CA LEU A 110 7.10 15.82 4.68
C LEU A 110 8.56 15.46 5.06
N PRO A 111 9.43 16.47 5.29
CA PRO A 111 10.75 16.25 5.87
C PRO A 111 10.69 15.71 7.30
#